data_AF-A0A7Z8LEC9-F1
#
_entry.id   AF-A0A7Z8LEC9-F1
#
_cell.length_a   1.000
_cell.length_b   1.000
_cell.length_c   1.000
_cell.angle_alpha   90.00
_cell.angle_beta   90.00
_cell.angle_gamma   90.00
#
_symmetry.space_group_name_H-M   'P 1'
#
loop_
_entity.id
_entity.type
_entity.pdbx_description
1 polymer ?
#
loop_
_entity_poly.entity_id
_entity_poly.type
_entity_poly.pdbx_seq_one_letter_code
_entity_poly.pdbx_strand_id
1 'polypeptide(L)'
;MFKFLFGSKSDAPEVKRETQRETVTRALREVNEIMADLDPKPRITIYPEEGTLSIELPEQMPDEAKALPAPEAKPKAPEAPSAPQASEKPSASAA
;
A
#
# COMPACT_ATOMS: atom_id res chain seq x y z
N MET A 1 -49.26 -25.77 2.43
CA MET A 1 -48.75 -24.96 1.30
C MET A 1 -47.32 -24.46 1.60
N PHE A 2 -46.36 -25.37 1.86
CA PHE A 2 -44.96 -25.04 2.22
C PHE A 2 -43.92 -25.94 1.52
N LYS A 3 -44.37 -26.80 0.60
CA LYS A 3 -43.55 -27.82 -0.06
C LYS A 3 -42.53 -27.23 -1.04
N PHE A 4 -42.66 -25.94 -1.38
CA PHE A 4 -41.73 -25.15 -2.20
C PHE A 4 -40.53 -24.60 -1.42
N LEU A 5 -40.61 -24.46 -0.08
CA LEU A 5 -39.49 -23.99 0.73
C LEU A 5 -38.37 -25.05 0.88
N PHE A 6 -38.67 -26.30 0.54
CA PHE A 6 -37.75 -27.43 0.57
C PHE A 6 -37.40 -27.95 -0.84
N GLY A 7 -37.64 -27.13 -1.88
CA GLY A 7 -37.17 -27.41 -3.23
C GLY A 7 -35.64 -27.46 -3.26
N SER A 8 -35.10 -28.58 -3.75
CA SER A 8 -33.71 -28.76 -4.17
C SER A 8 -32.63 -28.27 -3.20
N LYS A 9 -32.58 -28.83 -1.97
CA LYS A 9 -31.36 -28.77 -1.14
C LYS A 9 -30.20 -29.62 -1.72
N SER A 10 -30.42 -30.36 -2.79
CA SER A 10 -29.44 -31.21 -3.48
C SER A 10 -28.49 -30.46 -4.42
N ASP A 11 -28.77 -29.18 -4.72
CA ASP A 11 -27.96 -28.31 -5.58
C ASP A 11 -27.28 -27.17 -4.81
N ALA A 12 -27.17 -27.31 -3.48
CA ALA A 12 -26.28 -26.44 -2.74
C ALA A 12 -24.83 -26.83 -3.11
N PRO A 13 -23.99 -25.90 -3.59
CA PRO A 13 -22.60 -26.21 -3.89
C PRO A 13 -21.99 -26.81 -2.64
N GLU A 14 -21.44 -28.02 -2.77
CA GLU A 14 -20.78 -28.72 -1.69
C GLU A 14 -19.58 -27.86 -1.27
N VAL A 15 -19.78 -27.07 -0.21
CA VAL A 15 -18.71 -26.27 0.39
C VAL A 15 -17.73 -27.27 0.97
N LYS A 16 -16.67 -27.58 0.21
CA LYS A 16 -15.55 -28.39 0.68
C LYS A 16 -15.04 -27.75 1.96
N ARG A 17 -15.28 -28.44 3.08
CA ARG A 17 -14.73 -28.03 4.36
C ARG A 17 -13.23 -28.22 4.30
N GLU A 18 -12.49 -27.11 4.35
CA GLU A 18 -11.04 -27.14 4.46
C GLU A 18 -10.63 -27.77 5.79
N THR A 19 -9.54 -28.52 5.77
CA THR A 19 -8.83 -28.91 6.99
C THR A 19 -8.07 -27.72 7.56
N GLN A 20 -7.74 -27.76 8.85
CA GLN A 20 -6.98 -26.69 9.51
C GLN A 20 -5.66 -26.36 8.78
N ARG A 21 -4.96 -27.38 8.27
CA ARG A 21 -3.69 -27.21 7.54
C ARG A 21 -3.90 -26.50 6.20
N GLU A 22 -4.95 -26.85 5.47
CA GLU A 22 -5.29 -26.22 4.20
C GLU A 22 -5.66 -24.76 4.41
N THR A 23 -6.48 -24.47 5.43
CA THR A 23 -6.86 -23.10 5.79
C THR A 23 -5.65 -22.24 6.13
N VAL A 24 -4.72 -22.73 6.96
CA VAL A 24 -3.50 -21.99 7.30
C VAL A 24 -2.65 -21.75 6.06
N THR A 25 -2.49 -22.75 5.19
CA THR A 25 -1.68 -22.63 3.97
C THR A 25 -2.28 -21.62 3.00
N ARG A 26 -3.61 -21.63 2.82
CA ARG A 26 -4.32 -20.66 1.99
C ARG A 26 -4.21 -19.26 2.56
N ALA A 27 -4.47 -19.08 3.85
CA ALA A 27 -4.36 -17.78 4.51
C ALA A 27 -2.94 -17.20 4.41
N LEU A 28 -1.90 -18.02 4.60
CA LEU A 28 -0.52 -17.59 4.43
C LEU A 28 -0.20 -17.18 2.99
N ARG A 29 -0.75 -17.88 1.99
CA ARG A 29 -0.60 -17.46 0.59
C ARG A 29 -1.21 -16.08 0.36
N GLU A 30 -2.45 -15.88 0.79
CA GLU A 30 -3.17 -14.61 0.62
C GLU A 30 -2.42 -13.45 1.32
N VAL A 31 -1.97 -13.67 2.56
CA VAL A 31 -1.18 -12.67 3.31
C VAL A 31 0.12 -12.34 2.57
N ASN A 32 0.83 -13.34 2.06
CA ASN A 32 2.08 -13.14 1.33
C ASN A 32 1.88 -12.36 0.02
N GLU A 33 0.79 -12.62 -0.72
CA GLU A 33 0.45 -11.88 -1.93
C GLU A 33 0.23 -10.40 -1.63
N ILE A 34 -0.54 -10.07 -0.58
CA ILE A 34 -0.77 -8.68 -0.16
C ILE A 34 0.55 -8.02 0.26
N MET A 35 1.34 -8.68 1.10
CA MET A 35 2.59 -8.13 1.62
C MET A 35 3.66 -7.93 0.53
N ALA A 36 3.62 -8.73 -0.54
CA ALA A 36 4.52 -8.59 -1.69
C ALA A 36 4.32 -7.25 -2.42
N ASP A 37 3.12 -6.69 -2.40
CA ASP A 37 2.77 -5.44 -3.09
C ASP A 37 2.93 -4.18 -2.20
N LEU A 38 3.13 -4.33 -0.89
CA LEU A 38 3.29 -3.19 0.04
C LEU A 38 4.67 -2.53 -0.09
N ASP A 39 4.70 -1.20 -0.18
CA ASP A 39 5.90 -0.39 -0.03
C ASP A 39 5.56 0.85 0.81
N PRO A 40 6.11 1.00 2.03
CA PRO A 40 7.13 0.16 2.67
C PRO A 40 6.61 -1.21 3.11
N LYS A 41 7.53 -2.18 3.26
CA LYS A 41 7.21 -3.53 3.77
C LYS A 41 6.79 -3.48 5.24
N PRO A 42 5.73 -4.22 5.63
CA PRO A 42 5.27 -4.25 7.03
C PRO A 42 6.24 -5.03 7.92
N ARG A 43 6.28 -4.69 9.21
CA ARG A 43 7.05 -5.41 10.23
C ARG A 43 6.20 -6.55 10.80
N ILE A 44 6.79 -7.74 10.94
CA ILE A 44 6.14 -8.89 11.56
C ILE A 44 6.82 -9.18 12.90
N THR A 45 6.02 -9.27 13.97
CA THR A 45 6.48 -9.65 15.30
C THR A 45 5.79 -10.95 15.70
N ILE A 46 6.57 -11.95 16.13
CA ILE A 46 6.07 -13.25 16.59
C ILE A 46 6.20 -13.29 18.11
N TYR A 47 5.13 -13.71 18.79
CA TYR A 47 5.10 -13.90 20.24
C TYR A 47 4.93 -15.40 20.55
N PRO A 48 6.04 -16.16 20.70
CA PRO A 48 5.97 -17.62 20.84
C PRO A 48 5.23 -18.09 22.08
N GLU A 49 5.36 -17.35 23.19
CA GLU A 49 4.70 -17.67 24.47
C GLU A 49 3.17 -17.59 24.39
N GLU A 50 2.65 -16.72 23.53
CA GLU A 50 1.21 -16.53 23.30
C GLU A 50 0.70 -17.33 22.09
N GLY A 51 1.60 -17.81 21.23
CA GLY A 51 1.25 -18.43 19.95
C GLY A 51 0.64 -17.45 18.94
N THR A 52 0.92 -16.15 19.08
CA THR A 52 0.34 -15.08 18.25
C THR A 52 1.40 -14.41 17.38
N LEU A 53 0.94 -13.68 16.36
CA LEU A 53 1.77 -12.79 15.56
C LEU A 53 1.04 -11.45 15.37
N SER A 54 1.81 -10.37 15.25
CA SER A 54 1.33 -9.04 14.92
C SER A 54 2.01 -8.53 13.66
N ILE A 55 1.27 -7.84 12.81
CA ILE A 55 1.75 -7.24 11.56
C ILE A 55 1.51 -5.74 11.64
N GLU A 56 2.60 -4.96 11.67
CA GLU A 56 2.53 -3.50 11.60
C GLU A 56 2.43 -3.10 10.13
N LEU A 57 1.22 -2.72 9.72
CA LEU A 57 0.93 -2.26 8.37
C LEU A 57 1.42 -0.81 8.15
N PRO A 58 1.74 -0.43 6.90
CA PRO A 58 2.04 0.96 6.57
C PRO A 58 0.86 1.89 6.86
N GLU A 59 1.13 3.17 7.11
CA GLU A 59 0.09 4.18 7.39
C GLU A 59 -0.95 4.30 6.27
N GLN A 60 -0.53 4.01 5.05
CA GLN A 60 -1.40 4.06 3.88
C GLN A 60 -1.25 2.78 3.08
N MET A 61 -2.39 2.15 2.79
CA MET A 61 -2.41 0.96 1.94
C MET A 61 -2.41 1.37 0.45
N PRO A 62 -1.85 0.54 -0.46
CA PRO A 62 -1.74 0.89 -1.89
C PRO A 62 -3.06 1.13 -2.61
N ASP A 63 -4.14 0.49 -2.15
CA ASP A 63 -5.50 0.69 -2.63
C ASP A 63 -6.07 2.05 -2.19
N GLU A 64 -5.75 2.48 -0.97
CA GLU A 64 -6.15 3.77 -0.42
C GLU A 64 -5.38 4.94 -1.06
N ALA A 65 -4.10 4.74 -1.43
CA ALA A 65 -3.31 5.74 -2.15
C ALA A 65 -3.88 6.11 -3.53
N LYS A 66 -4.49 5.14 -4.22
CA LYS A 66 -5.14 5.40 -5.52
C LYS A 66 -6.46 6.15 -5.39
N ALA A 67 -7.09 6.10 -4.21
CA ALA A 67 -8.36 6.76 -3.93
C ALA A 67 -8.17 8.21 -3.45
N LEU A 68 -6.95 8.61 -3.06
CA LEU A 68 -6.68 9.99 -2.73
C LEU A 68 -6.71 10.86 -4.00
N PRO A 69 -7.45 11.99 -4.00
CA PRO A 69 -7.31 12.98 -5.06
C PRO A 69 -5.85 13.42 -5.11
N ALA A 70 -5.30 13.51 -6.33
CA ALA A 70 -3.90 13.88 -6.55
C ALA A 70 -3.56 15.13 -5.72
N PRO A 71 -2.36 15.18 -5.10
CA PRO A 71 -1.96 16.35 -4.34
C PRO A 71 -2.11 17.59 -5.22
N GLU A 72 -2.77 18.61 -4.71
CA GLU A 72 -2.84 19.90 -5.40
C GLU A 72 -1.40 20.32 -5.72
N ALA A 73 -1.13 20.55 -7.01
CA ALA A 73 0.16 21.02 -7.45
C ALA A 73 0.46 22.30 -6.66
N LYS A 74 1.41 22.22 -5.72
CA LYS A 74 1.87 23.40 -5.00
C LYS A 74 2.25 24.43 -6.05
N PRO A 75 1.68 25.65 -6.02
CA PRO A 75 2.09 26.69 -6.95
C PRO A 75 3.60 26.85 -6.85
N LYS A 76 4.27 26.72 -8.00
CA LYS A 76 5.71 26.90 -8.17
C LYS A 76 6.08 28.19 -7.43
N ALA A 77 6.86 28.07 -6.35
CA ALA A 77 7.38 29.23 -5.65
C ALA A 77 8.07 30.12 -6.70
N PRO A 78 7.80 31.44 -6.74
CA PRO A 78 8.42 32.32 -7.71
C PRO A 78 9.94 32.22 -7.55
N GLU A 79 10.61 31.89 -8.65
CA GLU A 79 12.06 31.98 -8.76
C GLU A 79 12.48 33.37 -8.27
N ALA A 80 13.21 33.39 -7.15
CA ALA A 80 13.84 34.60 -6.66
C ALA A 80 14.69 35.18 -7.80
N PRO A 81 14.63 36.50 -8.07
CA PRO A 81 15.42 37.10 -9.12
C PRO A 81 16.90 36.86 -8.80
N SER A 82 17.60 36.24 -9.77
CA SER A 82 19.05 36.11 -9.73
C SER A 82 19.65 37.50 -9.56
N ALA A 83 20.46 37.66 -8.51
CA ALA A 83 21.20 38.88 -8.24
C ALA A 83 22.03 39.28 -9.48
N PRO A 84 22.14 40.60 -9.79
CA PRO A 84 22.86 41.07 -10.96
C PRO A 84 24.34 40.68 -10.88
N GLN A 85 24.83 40.02 -11.93
CA GLN A 85 26.26 39.82 -12.13
C GLN A 85 26.93 41.20 -12.22
N ALA A 86 27.84 41.46 -11.29
CA ALA A 86 28.66 42.65 -11.29
C ALA A 86 29.53 42.67 -12.55
N SER A 87 29.31 43.74 -13.31
CA SER A 87 29.99 44.17 -14.52
C SER A 87 31.53 44.17 -14.44
N GLU A 88 32.10 43.76 -15.56
CA GLU A 88 33.49 43.86 -15.98
C GLU A 88 34.15 45.22 -15.65
N LYS A 89 35.42 45.16 -15.23
CA LYS A 89 36.39 46.25 -15.44
C LYS A 89 37.59 45.68 -16.21
N PRO A 90 37.83 46.09 -17.47
CA PRO A 90 39.17 46.12 -18.00
C PRO A 90 39.76 47.50 -17.70
N SER A 91 40.75 47.52 -16.80
CA SER A 91 41.64 48.67 -16.61
C SER A 91 42.56 48.77 -17.83
N ALA A 92 42.36 49.80 -18.65
CA ALA A 92 43.32 50.20 -19.67
C ALA A 92 44.44 51.07 -19.08
N SER A 93 45.59 51.03 -19.75
CA SER A 93 46.65 52.05 -19.80
C SER A 93 47.74 52.04 -18.74
N ALA A 94 48.96 51.70 -19.17
CA ALA A 94 50.12 52.58 -18.99
C ALA A 94 51.07 52.39 -20.18
N ALA A 95 51.33 53.52 -20.85
CA ALA A 95 52.31 53.74 -21.91
C ALA A 95 53.73 53.91 -21.33
#